data_AF-G8PB89-F1
#
_entry.id   AF-G8PB89-F1
#
_cell.length_a   1.000
_cell.length_b   1.000
_cell.length_c   1.000
_cell.angle_alpha   90.00
_cell.angle_beta   90.00
_cell.angle_gamma   90.00
#
_symmetry.space_group_name_H-M   'P 1'
#
loop_
_entity.id
_entity.type
_entity.pdbx_description
1 polymer ?
#
loop_
_entity_poly.entity_id
_entity_poly.type
_entity_poly.pdbx_seq_one_letter_code
_entity_poly.pdbx_strand_id
1 'polypeptide(L)'
;MLRQWWQSPQVISASRYKRKISWLEVFSDLIYVVIFHQLTVGLMEGHNFENYGKFLILFLLIYWTWSDFNFYFDSHGDTSLRTTTLSVLQMAAISFSALYIPEFFHGHYTSFILAFALNQLMITYLWWGSGHFDPDHHQYAHDHNRQYWISLVIQLVAAIIPNSKIQFALIIISIISNYSAGYFARKAAQLEFQKRGIEFEISPALSERYSQLMIIVMGESLAELIDSMSDVHKTVSMLSLFFTSAFITLLIYLLFYINFDHILIKKGYGWMYLYRQSFVVITLNSILEILFIHLILFEPSHLIQTALAISTITMVLSMIFLPISLNKNSHFRWNAIENLFKLLGLIIIITSIFLPISFALYLLAVGLSIIVAIEAFSNQEQSLQRN
;
A
#
# COMPACT_ATOMS: atom_id res chain seq x y z
N MET A 1 -27.30 -28.88 -8.69
CA MET A 1 -25.85 -29.00 -8.37
C MET A 1 -25.13 -27.66 -8.55
N LEU A 2 -25.15 -27.00 -9.72
CA LEU A 2 -24.53 -25.66 -9.92
C LEU A 2 -24.97 -24.58 -8.89
N ARG A 3 -26.25 -24.57 -8.49
CA ARG A 3 -26.80 -23.62 -7.50
C ARG A 3 -26.25 -23.79 -6.08
N GLN A 4 -25.72 -24.97 -5.72
CA GLN A 4 -25.07 -25.19 -4.43
C GLN A 4 -23.60 -24.72 -4.43
N TRP A 5 -23.00 -24.58 -5.62
CA TRP A 5 -21.59 -24.26 -5.79
C TRP A 5 -21.37 -22.76 -6.03
N TRP A 6 -22.37 -22.09 -6.62
CA TRP A 6 -22.39 -20.64 -6.84
C TRP A 6 -23.23 -19.93 -5.77
N GLN A 7 -22.70 -19.89 -4.55
CA GLN A 7 -23.39 -19.32 -3.38
C GLN A 7 -23.31 -17.78 -3.37
N SER A 8 -24.22 -17.15 -2.62
CA SER A 8 -24.16 -15.71 -2.33
C SER A 8 -22.90 -15.39 -1.53
N PRO A 9 -22.27 -14.22 -1.75
CA PRO A 9 -21.24 -13.70 -0.86
C PRO A 9 -21.72 -13.64 0.59
N GLN A 10 -20.77 -13.59 1.53
CA GLN A 10 -21.10 -13.37 2.92
C GLN A 10 -21.77 -12.00 3.12
N VAL A 11 -22.83 -11.97 3.93
CA VAL A 11 -23.52 -10.73 4.31
C VAL A 11 -22.62 -9.90 5.21
N ILE A 12 -22.58 -8.57 5.01
CA ILE A 12 -21.69 -7.65 5.74
C ILE A 12 -21.92 -7.61 7.27
N SER A 13 -23.10 -8.06 7.73
CA SER A 13 -23.45 -8.17 9.15
C SER A 13 -22.92 -9.45 9.82
N ALA A 14 -22.41 -10.41 9.05
CA ALA A 14 -21.80 -11.61 9.63
C ALA A 14 -20.54 -11.24 10.43
N SER A 15 -20.19 -12.05 11.44
CA SER A 15 -19.19 -11.68 12.46
C SER A 15 -17.79 -11.39 11.88
N ARG A 16 -17.49 -10.11 11.62
CA ARG A 16 -16.18 -9.63 11.15
C ARG A 16 -15.06 -9.80 12.17
N TYR A 17 -15.37 -9.78 13.47
CA TYR A 17 -14.38 -9.82 14.57
C TYR A 17 -13.82 -11.21 14.88
N LYS A 18 -14.39 -12.30 14.33
CA LYS A 18 -13.89 -13.68 14.54
C LYS A 18 -13.42 -14.35 13.24
N ARG A 19 -13.38 -13.60 12.13
CA ARG A 19 -12.86 -14.08 10.86
C ARG A 19 -11.37 -14.38 10.99
N LYS A 20 -10.95 -15.53 10.46
CA LYS A 20 -9.52 -15.82 10.23
C LYS A 20 -9.16 -15.48 8.78
N ILE A 21 -7.98 -14.90 8.60
CA ILE A 21 -7.41 -14.66 7.27
C ILE A 21 -7.14 -16.00 6.61
N SER A 22 -7.60 -16.15 5.36
CA SER A 22 -7.35 -17.36 4.57
C SER A 22 -5.98 -17.35 3.93
N TRP A 23 -5.44 -18.55 3.62
CA TRP A 23 -4.21 -18.68 2.84
C TRP A 23 -4.31 -18.04 1.44
N LEU A 24 -5.53 -17.98 0.88
CA LEU A 24 -5.80 -17.31 -0.39
C LEU A 24 -5.53 -15.80 -0.29
N GLU A 25 -5.96 -15.18 0.81
CA GLU A 25 -5.67 -13.78 1.10
C GLU A 25 -4.16 -13.56 1.23
N VAL A 26 -3.46 -14.36 2.04
CA VAL A 26 -2.00 -14.25 2.22
C VAL A 26 -1.24 -14.46 0.91
N PHE A 27 -1.63 -15.44 0.09
CA PHE A 27 -1.00 -15.69 -1.20
C PHE A 27 -1.13 -14.51 -2.16
N SER A 28 -2.23 -13.74 -2.07
CA SER A 28 -2.39 -12.53 -2.89
C SER A 28 -1.28 -11.51 -2.62
N ASP A 29 -0.83 -11.33 -1.37
CA ASP A 29 0.24 -10.37 -1.05
C ASP A 29 1.54 -10.71 -1.76
N LEU A 30 1.85 -12.00 -1.89
CA LEU A 30 3.05 -12.47 -2.58
C LEU A 30 2.99 -12.13 -4.08
N ILE A 31 1.80 -12.17 -4.70
CA ILE A 31 1.63 -11.73 -6.08
C ILE A 31 1.86 -10.22 -6.18
N TYR A 32 1.23 -9.44 -5.29
CA TYR A 32 1.34 -7.99 -5.33
C TYR A 32 2.76 -7.47 -5.07
N VAL A 33 3.52 -8.10 -4.16
CA VAL A 33 4.91 -7.69 -3.92
C VAL A 33 5.80 -7.95 -5.13
N VAL A 34 5.61 -9.08 -5.82
CA VAL A 34 6.34 -9.38 -7.07
C VAL A 34 5.99 -8.35 -8.16
N ILE A 35 4.73 -7.93 -8.26
CA ILE A 35 4.33 -6.87 -9.19
C ILE A 35 4.96 -5.53 -8.81
N PHE A 36 5.01 -5.19 -7.52
CA PHE A 36 5.70 -3.98 -7.05
C PHE A 36 7.19 -3.99 -7.37
N HIS A 37 7.87 -5.13 -7.23
CA HIS A 37 9.25 -5.29 -7.65
C HIS A 37 9.42 -5.09 -9.17
N GLN A 38 8.49 -5.57 -10.02
CA GLN A 38 8.56 -5.24 -11.45
C GLN A 38 8.42 -3.74 -11.74
N LEU A 39 7.70 -2.98 -10.90
CA LEU A 39 7.65 -1.52 -11.03
C LEU A 39 9.00 -0.87 -10.70
N THR A 40 9.74 -1.37 -9.71
CA THR A 40 11.07 -0.84 -9.37
C THR A 40 12.05 -1.13 -10.50
N VAL A 41 12.06 -2.36 -11.02
CA VAL A 41 12.89 -2.75 -12.18
C VAL A 41 12.60 -1.86 -13.40
N GLY A 42 11.32 -1.64 -13.75
CA GLY A 42 10.97 -0.76 -14.86
C GLY A 42 11.39 0.71 -14.64
N LEU A 43 11.41 1.18 -13.39
CA LEU A 43 11.88 2.53 -13.06
C LEU A 43 13.41 2.64 -13.07
N MET A 44 14.14 1.53 -12.91
CA MET A 44 15.61 1.46 -13.07
C MET A 44 16.07 1.66 -14.52
N GLU A 45 15.23 1.40 -15.52
CA GLU A 45 15.57 1.64 -16.93
C GLU A 45 15.71 3.13 -17.28
N GLY A 46 15.19 4.05 -16.44
CA GLY A 46 15.40 5.48 -16.63
C GLY A 46 14.76 6.37 -15.56
N HIS A 47 15.58 7.25 -14.98
CA HIS A 47 15.22 8.12 -13.84
C HIS A 47 14.78 9.53 -14.22
N ASN A 48 13.93 9.66 -15.23
CA ASN A 48 13.35 10.94 -15.63
C ASN A 48 11.95 11.15 -15.03
N PHE A 49 11.49 12.41 -15.01
CA PHE A 49 10.18 12.77 -14.46
C PHE A 49 9.00 12.01 -15.10
N GLU A 50 9.09 11.66 -16.38
CA GLU A 50 8.06 10.90 -17.08
C GLU A 50 7.93 9.48 -16.52
N ASN A 51 9.06 8.79 -16.33
CA ASN A 51 9.07 7.44 -15.75
C ASN A 51 8.63 7.40 -14.29
N TYR A 52 8.97 8.42 -13.49
CA TYR A 52 8.40 8.56 -12.13
C TYR A 52 6.86 8.72 -12.17
N GLY A 53 6.34 9.47 -13.14
CA GLY A 53 4.90 9.60 -13.36
C GLY A 53 4.23 8.29 -13.75
N LYS A 54 4.85 7.52 -14.66
CA LYS A 54 4.38 6.18 -15.06
C LYS A 54 4.39 5.21 -13.89
N PHE A 55 5.48 5.16 -13.12
CA PHE A 55 5.61 4.37 -11.90
C PHE A 55 4.49 4.68 -10.91
N LEU A 56 4.24 5.96 -10.62
CA LEU A 56 3.21 6.37 -9.67
C LEU A 56 1.81 5.93 -10.13
N ILE A 57 1.50 6.06 -11.42
CA ILE A 57 0.22 5.61 -11.99
C ILE A 57 0.05 4.10 -11.86
N LEU A 58 1.05 3.32 -12.25
CA LEU A 58 1.02 1.87 -12.13
C LEU A 58 0.89 1.44 -10.67
N PHE A 59 1.68 2.04 -9.77
CA PHE A 59 1.60 1.80 -8.33
C PHE A 59 0.20 2.07 -7.80
N LEU A 60 -0.41 3.22 -8.13
CA LEU A 60 -1.76 3.56 -7.65
C LEU A 60 -2.82 2.58 -8.17
N LEU A 61 -2.72 2.14 -9.43
CA LEU A 61 -3.62 1.13 -9.99
C LEU A 61 -3.49 -0.21 -9.27
N ILE A 62 -2.26 -0.71 -9.10
CA ILE A 62 -1.97 -2.01 -8.48
C ILE A 62 -2.29 -2.00 -6.98
N TYR A 63 -1.93 -0.92 -6.28
CA TYR A 63 -2.25 -0.76 -4.88
C TYR A 63 -3.76 -0.70 -4.67
N TRP A 64 -4.49 0.04 -5.52
CA TRP A 64 -5.94 0.10 -5.44
C TRP A 64 -6.59 -1.28 -5.55
N THR A 65 -6.13 -2.14 -6.47
CA THR A 65 -6.70 -3.48 -6.63
C THR A 65 -6.42 -4.36 -5.41
N TRP A 66 -5.22 -4.27 -4.83
CA TRP A 66 -4.90 -4.96 -3.58
C TRP A 66 -5.76 -4.46 -2.42
N SER A 67 -5.86 -3.14 -2.25
CA SER A 67 -6.65 -2.54 -1.17
C SER A 67 -8.12 -2.88 -1.28
N ASP A 68 -8.67 -2.92 -2.50
CA ASP A 68 -10.07 -3.27 -2.73
C ASP A 68 -10.32 -4.77 -2.54
N PHE A 69 -9.42 -5.63 -3.00
CA PHE A 69 -9.49 -7.07 -2.75
C PHE A 69 -9.61 -7.37 -1.25
N ASN A 70 -8.72 -6.79 -0.42
CA ASN A 70 -8.76 -7.00 1.03
C ASN A 70 -10.03 -6.40 1.66
N PHE A 71 -10.50 -5.25 1.15
CA PHE A 71 -11.73 -4.64 1.64
C PHE A 71 -12.98 -5.47 1.29
N TYR A 72 -13.02 -6.06 0.10
CA TYR A 72 -14.06 -7.01 -0.30
C TYR A 72 -14.02 -8.26 0.58
N PHE A 73 -12.83 -8.83 0.83
CA PHE A 73 -12.72 -10.01 1.70
C PHE A 73 -13.13 -9.74 3.15
N ASP A 74 -12.81 -8.57 3.67
CA ASP A 74 -13.26 -8.13 4.99
C ASP A 74 -14.78 -7.97 5.07
N SER A 75 -15.40 -7.46 3.99
CA SER A 75 -16.82 -7.14 3.96
C SER A 75 -17.71 -8.33 3.58
N HIS A 76 -17.26 -9.19 2.66
CA HIS A 76 -18.07 -10.19 1.96
C HIS A 76 -17.35 -11.52 1.69
N GLY A 77 -16.08 -11.65 2.09
CA GLY A 77 -15.28 -12.82 1.76
C GLY A 77 -15.80 -14.09 2.43
N ASP A 78 -15.85 -15.19 1.70
CA ASP A 78 -16.18 -16.51 2.24
C ASP A 78 -15.26 -17.59 1.64
N THR A 79 -15.45 -18.84 2.07
CA THR A 79 -14.74 -20.01 1.54
C THR A 79 -15.54 -20.73 0.44
N SER A 80 -16.53 -20.06 -0.17
CA SER A 80 -17.32 -20.66 -1.23
C SER A 80 -16.49 -20.82 -2.50
N LEU A 81 -16.84 -21.83 -3.31
CA LEU A 81 -16.17 -22.07 -4.58
C LEU A 81 -16.24 -20.84 -5.50
N ARG A 82 -17.36 -20.10 -5.48
CA ARG A 82 -17.51 -18.84 -6.23
C ARG A 82 -16.45 -17.83 -5.84
N THR A 83 -16.36 -17.48 -4.56
CA THR A 83 -15.43 -16.47 -4.08
C THR A 83 -13.99 -16.91 -4.36
N THR A 84 -13.63 -18.15 -4.01
CA THR A 84 -12.30 -18.68 -4.28
C THR A 84 -11.94 -18.64 -5.77
N THR A 85 -12.84 -19.10 -6.65
CA THR A 85 -12.59 -19.12 -8.11
C THR A 85 -12.43 -17.71 -8.66
N LEU A 86 -13.32 -16.78 -8.31
CA LEU A 86 -13.25 -15.40 -8.79
C LEU A 86 -12.02 -14.67 -8.29
N SER A 87 -11.61 -14.92 -7.04
CA SER A 87 -10.39 -14.36 -6.48
C SER A 87 -9.13 -14.90 -7.16
N VAL A 88 -9.08 -16.19 -7.47
CA VAL A 88 -7.97 -16.76 -8.27
C VAL A 88 -7.93 -16.16 -9.67
N LEU A 89 -9.09 -15.99 -10.32
CA LEU A 89 -9.17 -15.36 -11.63
C LEU A 89 -8.76 -13.88 -11.59
N GLN A 90 -9.13 -13.15 -10.53
CA GLN A 90 -8.73 -11.76 -10.33
C GLN A 90 -7.21 -11.65 -10.10
N MET A 91 -6.63 -12.54 -9.30
CA MET A 91 -5.18 -12.63 -9.12
C MET A 91 -4.46 -12.94 -10.45
N ALA A 92 -4.99 -13.88 -11.24
CA ALA A 92 -4.44 -14.16 -12.57
C ALA A 92 -4.56 -12.95 -13.51
N ALA A 93 -5.66 -12.18 -13.46
CA ALA A 93 -5.86 -11.00 -14.28
C ALA A 93 -4.90 -9.85 -13.92
N ILE A 94 -4.64 -9.61 -12.64
CA ILE A 94 -3.64 -8.60 -12.24
C ILE A 94 -2.22 -9.05 -12.58
N SER A 95 -1.88 -10.33 -12.42
CA SER A 95 -0.60 -10.88 -12.88
C SER A 95 -0.44 -10.78 -14.40
N PHE A 96 -1.51 -11.00 -15.17
CA PHE A 96 -1.51 -10.83 -16.62
C PHE A 96 -1.25 -9.37 -17.02
N SER A 97 -1.80 -8.41 -16.26
CA SER A 97 -1.51 -6.98 -16.46
C SER A 97 -0.04 -6.65 -16.24
N ALA A 98 0.60 -7.30 -15.27
CA ALA A 98 2.01 -7.07 -14.95
C ALA A 98 2.96 -7.41 -16.12
N LEU A 99 2.60 -8.35 -16.99
CA LEU A 99 3.40 -8.70 -18.19
C LEU A 99 3.66 -7.50 -19.11
N TYR A 100 2.78 -6.50 -19.07
CA TYR A 100 2.84 -5.32 -19.93
C TYR A 100 3.41 -4.08 -19.22
N ILE A 101 3.91 -4.22 -17.98
CA ILE A 101 4.60 -3.13 -17.27
C ILE A 101 5.81 -2.61 -18.07
N PRO A 102 6.68 -3.46 -18.66
CA PRO A 102 7.79 -2.96 -19.47
C PRO A 102 7.33 -2.13 -20.67
N GLU A 103 6.34 -2.61 -21.44
CA GLU A 103 5.75 -1.87 -22.57
C GLU A 103 5.15 -0.52 -22.12
N PHE A 104 4.55 -0.49 -20.92
CA PHE A 104 4.01 0.73 -20.35
C PHE A 104 5.10 1.78 -20.12
N PHE A 105 6.26 1.41 -19.59
CA PHE A 105 7.40 2.33 -19.46
C PHE A 105 7.88 2.87 -20.81
N HIS A 106 7.80 2.07 -21.88
CA HIS A 106 8.12 2.48 -23.24
C HIS A 106 7.04 3.35 -23.93
N GLY A 107 5.95 3.69 -23.24
CA GLY A 107 4.88 4.54 -23.77
C GLY A 107 3.80 3.81 -24.57
N HIS A 108 3.83 2.48 -24.56
CA HIS A 108 2.84 1.60 -25.20
C HIS A 108 1.83 1.12 -24.16
N TYR A 109 0.74 1.87 -23.99
CA TYR A 109 -0.20 1.64 -22.87
C TYR A 109 -1.32 0.66 -23.19
N THR A 110 -1.67 0.45 -24.47
CA THR A 110 -2.87 -0.29 -24.88
C THR A 110 -2.95 -1.71 -24.30
N SER A 111 -1.86 -2.49 -24.37
CA SER A 111 -1.81 -3.86 -23.88
C SER A 111 -2.07 -3.94 -22.38
N PHE A 112 -1.40 -3.06 -21.61
CA PHE A 112 -1.60 -2.94 -20.18
C PHE A 112 -3.05 -2.51 -19.84
N ILE A 113 -3.60 -1.51 -20.53
CA ILE A 113 -4.97 -1.03 -20.28
C ILE A 113 -5.99 -2.15 -20.49
N LEU A 114 -5.86 -2.93 -21.57
CA LEU A 114 -6.76 -4.05 -21.85
C LEU A 114 -6.65 -5.17 -20.81
N ALA A 115 -5.42 -5.54 -20.43
CA ALA A 115 -5.19 -6.53 -19.40
C ALA A 115 -5.73 -6.05 -18.03
N PHE A 116 -5.51 -4.78 -17.68
CA PHE A 116 -5.98 -4.20 -16.44
C PHE A 116 -7.51 -4.05 -16.43
N ALA A 117 -8.14 -3.77 -17.57
CA ALA A 117 -9.59 -3.74 -17.70
C ALA A 117 -10.24 -5.10 -17.40
N LEU A 118 -9.55 -6.22 -17.70
CA LEU A 118 -10.02 -7.54 -17.29
C LEU A 118 -10.03 -7.68 -15.76
N ASN A 119 -8.97 -7.23 -15.09
CA ASN A 119 -8.92 -7.20 -13.63
C ASN A 119 -9.99 -6.26 -13.03
N GLN A 120 -10.16 -5.06 -13.60
CA GLN A 120 -11.22 -4.12 -13.22
C GLN A 120 -12.61 -4.75 -13.36
N LEU A 121 -12.87 -5.49 -14.44
CA LEU A 121 -14.13 -6.20 -14.66
C LEU A 121 -14.39 -7.25 -13.56
N MET A 122 -13.37 -8.01 -13.15
CA MET A 122 -13.49 -8.99 -12.07
C MET A 122 -13.88 -8.32 -10.74
N ILE A 123 -13.21 -7.24 -10.37
CA ILE A 123 -13.53 -6.44 -9.17
C ILE A 123 -14.96 -5.89 -9.25
N THR A 124 -15.32 -5.31 -10.40
CA THR A 124 -16.65 -4.75 -10.65
C THR A 124 -17.75 -5.81 -10.52
N TYR A 125 -17.48 -7.05 -10.98
CA TYR A 125 -18.41 -8.16 -10.87
C TYR A 125 -18.57 -8.65 -9.41
N LEU A 126 -17.48 -8.70 -8.64
CA LEU A 126 -17.52 -9.08 -7.22
C LEU A 126 -18.42 -8.12 -6.42
N TRP A 127 -18.21 -6.81 -6.57
CA TRP A 127 -19.01 -5.77 -5.91
C TRP A 127 -20.44 -5.66 -6.43
N TRP A 128 -20.66 -5.90 -7.72
CA TRP A 128 -22.03 -6.04 -8.23
C TRP A 128 -22.76 -7.20 -7.55
N GLY A 129 -22.08 -8.34 -7.40
CA GLY A 129 -22.63 -9.54 -6.78
C GLY A 129 -23.04 -9.31 -5.33
N SER A 130 -22.25 -8.57 -4.53
CA SER A 130 -22.60 -8.32 -3.12
C SER A 130 -23.92 -7.58 -2.96
N GLY A 131 -24.23 -6.63 -3.84
CA GLY A 131 -25.53 -5.92 -3.85
C GLY A 131 -26.67 -6.68 -4.53
N HIS A 132 -26.37 -7.65 -5.40
CA HIS A 132 -27.38 -8.47 -6.06
C HIS A 132 -27.95 -9.54 -5.13
N PHE A 133 -27.10 -10.15 -4.29
CA PHE A 133 -27.50 -11.24 -3.40
C PHE A 133 -27.94 -10.78 -1.99
N ASP A 134 -27.67 -9.52 -1.60
CA ASP A 134 -28.14 -8.90 -0.36
C ASP A 134 -28.94 -7.62 -0.68
N PRO A 135 -30.30 -7.69 -0.71
CA PRO A 135 -31.15 -6.54 -1.03
C PRO A 135 -30.96 -5.33 -0.09
N ASP A 136 -30.67 -5.59 1.19
CA ASP A 136 -30.45 -4.53 2.18
C ASP A 136 -29.10 -3.84 1.99
N HIS A 137 -28.17 -4.46 1.24
CA HIS A 137 -26.85 -3.93 0.89
C HIS A 137 -26.81 -3.32 -0.52
N HIS A 138 -27.88 -3.51 -1.30
CA HIS A 138 -27.94 -3.16 -2.71
C HIS A 138 -27.52 -1.72 -3.00
N GLN A 139 -28.04 -0.74 -2.24
CA GLN A 139 -27.74 0.67 -2.48
C GLN A 139 -26.27 1.00 -2.21
N TYR A 140 -25.68 0.46 -1.15
CA TYR A 140 -24.27 0.68 -0.83
C TYR A 140 -23.38 0.07 -1.91
N ALA A 141 -23.59 -1.21 -2.23
CA ALA A 141 -22.86 -1.89 -3.31
C ALA A 141 -23.04 -1.20 -4.66
N HIS A 142 -24.24 -0.75 -5.01
CA HIS A 142 -24.51 -0.03 -6.26
C HIS A 142 -23.77 1.30 -6.34
N ASP A 143 -23.84 2.14 -5.30
CA ASP A 143 -23.18 3.46 -5.30
C ASP A 143 -21.65 3.34 -5.32
N HIS A 144 -21.11 2.32 -4.65
CA HIS A 144 -19.68 1.97 -4.71
C HIS A 144 -19.30 1.49 -6.11
N ASN A 145 -20.01 0.49 -6.63
CA ASN A 145 -19.69 -0.18 -7.88
C ASN A 145 -19.95 0.67 -9.12
N ARG A 146 -20.79 1.73 -9.03
CA ARG A 146 -20.98 2.70 -10.11
C ARG A 146 -19.64 3.31 -10.56
N GLN A 147 -18.76 3.65 -9.63
CA GLN A 147 -17.45 4.18 -9.98
C GLN A 147 -16.56 3.15 -10.68
N TYR A 148 -16.68 1.87 -10.33
CA TYR A 148 -15.91 0.81 -10.98
C TYR A 148 -16.39 0.53 -12.40
N TRP A 149 -17.69 0.64 -12.66
CA TRP A 149 -18.22 0.65 -14.02
C TRP A 149 -17.74 1.84 -14.85
N ILE A 150 -17.74 3.05 -14.27
CA ILE A 150 -17.23 4.26 -14.95
C ILE A 150 -15.75 4.07 -15.31
N SER A 151 -14.95 3.63 -14.34
CA SER A 151 -13.52 3.33 -14.53
C SER A 151 -13.29 2.29 -15.63
N LEU A 152 -14.05 1.19 -15.63
CA LEU A 152 -13.97 0.16 -16.68
C LEU A 152 -14.27 0.74 -18.07
N VAL A 153 -15.35 1.52 -18.21
CA VAL A 153 -15.70 2.16 -19.49
C VAL A 153 -14.58 3.11 -19.94
N ILE A 154 -14.02 3.91 -19.03
CA ILE A 154 -12.91 4.81 -19.33
C ILE A 154 -11.70 4.02 -19.85
N GLN A 155 -11.35 2.90 -19.21
CA GLN A 155 -10.24 2.04 -19.63
C GLN A 155 -10.50 1.43 -21.02
N LEU A 156 -11.70 0.92 -21.28
CA LEU A 156 -12.06 0.38 -22.60
C LEU A 156 -12.02 1.45 -23.70
N VAL A 157 -12.50 2.67 -23.41
CA VAL A 157 -12.41 3.81 -24.33
C VAL A 157 -10.94 4.18 -24.57
N ALA A 158 -10.11 4.21 -23.52
CA ALA A 158 -8.69 4.50 -23.64
C ALA A 158 -7.97 3.48 -24.54
N ALA A 159 -8.29 2.19 -24.42
CA ALA A 159 -7.68 1.15 -25.25
C ALA A 159 -7.99 1.30 -26.75
N ILE A 160 -9.16 1.87 -27.10
CA ILE A 160 -9.58 2.04 -28.50
C ILE A 160 -8.93 3.28 -29.15
N ILE A 161 -8.53 4.28 -28.34
CA ILE A 161 -7.96 5.53 -28.84
C ILE A 161 -6.44 5.35 -29.06
N PRO A 162 -5.92 5.38 -30.30
CA PRO A 162 -4.50 5.18 -30.59
C PRO A 162 -3.71 6.48 -30.36
N ASN A 163 -3.74 6.99 -29.12
CA ASN A 163 -3.00 8.18 -28.72
C ASN A 163 -2.52 8.05 -27.27
N SER A 164 -1.22 7.90 -27.09
CA SER A 164 -0.61 7.67 -25.77
C SER A 164 -0.90 8.79 -24.76
N LYS A 165 -1.00 10.06 -25.19
CA LYS A 165 -1.31 11.18 -24.28
C LYS A 165 -2.74 11.11 -23.77
N ILE A 166 -3.69 10.79 -24.65
CA ILE A 166 -5.10 10.62 -24.28
C ILE A 166 -5.27 9.39 -23.39
N GLN A 167 -4.63 8.28 -23.74
CA GLN A 167 -4.61 7.06 -22.93
C GLN A 167 -4.13 7.34 -21.50
N PHE A 168 -2.98 8.00 -21.37
CA PHE A 168 -2.40 8.37 -20.08
C PHE A 168 -3.35 9.25 -19.25
N ALA A 169 -3.97 10.26 -19.87
CA ALA A 169 -4.95 11.11 -19.19
C ALA A 169 -6.21 10.34 -18.74
N LEU A 170 -6.74 9.44 -19.58
CA LEU A 170 -7.89 8.61 -19.25
C LEU A 170 -7.57 7.63 -18.12
N ILE A 171 -6.37 7.07 -18.07
CA ILE A 171 -5.93 6.22 -16.95
C ILE A 171 -5.96 7.02 -15.63
N ILE A 172 -5.47 8.27 -15.61
CA ILE A 172 -5.53 9.11 -14.41
C ILE A 172 -6.98 9.33 -13.97
N ILE A 173 -7.89 9.61 -14.91
CA ILE A 173 -9.33 9.79 -14.60
C ILE A 173 -9.92 8.48 -14.05
N SER A 174 -9.53 7.33 -14.61
CA SER A 174 -9.91 6.00 -14.13
C SER A 174 -9.45 5.76 -12.69
N ILE A 175 -8.21 6.13 -12.33
CA ILE A 175 -7.70 6.07 -10.95
C ILE A 175 -8.57 6.93 -10.02
N ILE A 176 -8.82 8.19 -10.40
CA ILE A 176 -9.63 9.11 -9.60
C ILE A 176 -11.03 8.53 -9.37
N SER A 177 -11.65 7.97 -10.41
CA SER A 177 -12.95 7.31 -10.29
C SER A 177 -12.90 6.14 -9.30
N ASN A 178 -11.94 5.23 -9.44
CA ASN A 178 -11.75 4.08 -8.55
C ASN A 178 -11.57 4.47 -7.07
N TYR A 179 -10.70 5.43 -6.76
CA TYR A 179 -10.51 5.91 -5.39
C TYR A 179 -11.71 6.70 -4.86
N SER A 180 -12.53 7.31 -5.73
CA SER A 180 -13.73 8.04 -5.31
C SER A 180 -14.90 7.16 -4.87
N ALA A 181 -14.85 5.83 -5.11
CA ALA A 181 -15.94 4.90 -4.83
C ALA A 181 -16.49 5.04 -3.40
N GLY A 182 -15.59 5.05 -2.40
CA GLY A 182 -15.99 5.24 -1.00
C GLY A 182 -16.70 6.57 -0.75
N TYR A 183 -16.19 7.68 -1.30
CA TYR A 183 -16.81 8.99 -1.14
C TYR A 183 -18.26 9.02 -1.63
N PHE A 184 -18.53 8.40 -2.79
CA PHE A 184 -19.88 8.34 -3.35
C PHE A 184 -20.78 7.37 -2.59
N ALA A 185 -20.23 6.29 -2.05
CA ALA A 185 -20.97 5.28 -1.33
C ALA A 185 -21.24 5.62 0.16
N ARG A 186 -20.57 6.66 0.71
CA ARG A 186 -20.60 7.02 2.14
C ARG A 186 -21.99 7.17 2.74
N LYS A 187 -22.92 7.79 2.01
CA LYS A 187 -24.28 8.06 2.51
C LYS A 187 -25.09 6.78 2.61
N ALA A 188 -25.02 5.95 1.57
CA ALA A 188 -25.65 4.64 1.53
C ALA A 188 -25.08 3.71 2.61
N ALA A 189 -23.75 3.68 2.74
CA ALA A 189 -23.07 2.93 3.80
C ALA A 189 -23.53 3.36 5.19
N GLN A 190 -23.60 4.68 5.46
CA GLN A 190 -24.02 5.19 6.77
C GLN A 190 -25.47 4.80 7.10
N LEU A 191 -26.38 4.89 6.13
CA LEU A 191 -27.77 4.48 6.31
C LEU A 191 -27.90 2.99 6.58
N GLU A 192 -27.18 2.15 5.84
CA GLU A 192 -27.19 0.71 6.03
C GLU A 192 -26.64 0.31 7.40
N PHE A 193 -25.48 0.84 7.77
CA PHE A 193 -24.82 0.53 9.04
C PHE A 193 -25.69 0.94 10.23
N GLN A 194 -26.35 2.12 10.15
CA GLN A 194 -27.33 2.53 11.15
C GLN A 194 -28.52 1.57 11.25
N LYS A 195 -29.11 1.17 10.11
CA LYS A 195 -30.24 0.24 10.08
C LYS A 195 -29.89 -1.14 10.65
N ARG A 196 -28.68 -1.63 10.38
CA ARG A 196 -28.21 -2.95 10.81
C ARG A 196 -27.55 -2.95 12.19
N GLY A 197 -27.43 -1.79 12.85
CA GLY A 197 -26.74 -1.67 14.14
C GLY A 197 -25.24 -2.01 14.07
N ILE A 198 -24.62 -1.78 12.90
CA ILE A 198 -23.21 -2.05 12.64
C ILE A 198 -22.41 -0.77 12.87
N GLU A 199 -21.30 -0.87 13.60
CA GLU A 199 -20.37 0.26 13.75
C GLU A 199 -19.34 0.30 12.62
N PHE A 200 -18.90 1.52 12.28
CA PHE A 200 -17.76 1.72 11.37
C PHE A 200 -16.45 1.53 12.15
N GLU A 201 -15.93 0.32 12.14
CA GLU A 201 -14.65 -0.05 12.75
C GLU A 201 -13.81 -0.84 11.74
N ILE A 202 -12.49 -0.65 11.76
CA ILE A 202 -11.55 -1.50 11.04
C ILE A 202 -11.54 -2.87 11.76
N SER A 203 -11.79 -3.95 11.02
CA SER A 203 -11.70 -5.27 11.63
C SER A 203 -10.24 -5.61 11.97
N PRO A 204 -10.00 -6.45 12.99
CA PRO A 204 -8.65 -6.95 13.29
C PRO A 204 -8.02 -7.66 12.07
N ALA A 205 -8.81 -8.43 11.32
CA ALA A 205 -8.36 -9.12 10.12
C ALA A 205 -7.87 -8.13 9.06
N LEU A 206 -8.64 -7.07 8.75
CA LEU A 206 -8.23 -6.08 7.76
C LEU A 206 -6.97 -5.33 8.22
N SER A 207 -6.88 -4.92 9.49
CA SER A 207 -5.67 -4.31 10.04
C SER A 207 -4.45 -5.22 9.90
N GLU A 208 -4.61 -6.51 10.20
CA GLU A 208 -3.55 -7.51 10.05
C GLU A 208 -3.09 -7.65 8.59
N ARG A 209 -4.00 -7.62 7.60
CA ARG A 209 -3.64 -7.63 6.16
C ARG A 209 -2.74 -6.46 5.77
N TYR A 210 -3.05 -5.25 6.25
CA TYR A 210 -2.23 -4.06 5.99
C TYR A 210 -0.83 -4.20 6.59
N SER A 211 -0.72 -4.70 7.82
CA SER A 211 0.59 -4.98 8.45
C SER A 211 1.35 -6.12 7.75
N GLN A 212 0.66 -7.18 7.31
CA GLN A 212 1.25 -8.30 6.58
C GLN A 212 1.89 -7.84 5.27
N LEU A 213 1.19 -7.04 4.46
CA LEU A 213 1.78 -6.49 3.23
C LEU A 213 3.03 -5.66 3.55
N MET A 214 3.00 -4.81 4.59
CA MET A 214 4.17 -4.01 4.96
C MET A 214 5.37 -4.87 5.34
N ILE A 215 5.17 -5.93 6.12
CA ILE A 215 6.22 -6.89 6.46
C ILE A 215 6.79 -7.53 5.20
N ILE A 216 5.93 -7.94 4.26
CA ILE A 216 6.34 -8.58 3.00
C ILE A 216 7.13 -7.60 2.13
N VAL A 217 6.68 -6.35 1.97
CA VAL A 217 7.37 -5.31 1.18
C VAL A 217 8.74 -4.99 1.78
N MET A 218 8.85 -4.91 3.11
CA MET A 218 10.14 -4.75 3.80
C MET A 218 11.00 -6.03 3.70
N GLY A 219 10.41 -7.22 3.64
CA GLY A 219 11.14 -8.45 3.34
C GLY A 219 11.76 -8.42 1.94
N GLU A 220 10.97 -8.00 0.95
CA GLU A 220 11.42 -7.85 -0.45
C GLU A 220 12.57 -6.85 -0.56
N SER A 221 12.54 -5.75 0.21
CA SER A 221 13.66 -4.80 0.24
C SER A 221 14.99 -5.42 0.64
N LEU A 222 14.97 -6.35 1.60
CA LEU A 222 16.16 -7.07 2.02
C LEU A 222 16.58 -8.10 0.96
N ALA A 223 15.63 -8.77 0.32
CA ALA A 223 15.90 -9.71 -0.75
C ALA A 223 16.59 -9.04 -1.94
N GLU A 224 16.06 -7.90 -2.41
CA GLU A 224 16.63 -7.13 -3.51
C GLU A 224 18.03 -6.60 -3.18
N LEU A 225 18.26 -6.16 -1.93
CA LEU A 225 19.58 -5.73 -1.47
C LEU A 225 20.59 -6.90 -1.45
N ILE A 226 20.16 -8.11 -1.06
CA ILE A 226 20.99 -9.32 -1.07
C ILE A 226 21.33 -9.72 -2.51
N ASP A 227 20.32 -9.75 -3.39
CA ASP A 227 20.47 -10.11 -4.80
C ASP A 227 21.44 -9.15 -5.50
N SER A 228 21.26 -7.85 -5.31
CA SER A 228 22.12 -6.81 -5.86
C SER A 228 23.60 -6.94 -5.44
N MET A 229 23.88 -7.53 -4.27
CA MET A 229 25.23 -7.70 -3.74
C MET A 229 25.85 -9.08 -4.05
N SER A 230 25.08 -9.99 -4.64
CA SER A 230 25.50 -11.38 -4.85
C SER A 230 26.71 -11.46 -5.80
N ASP A 231 26.63 -10.77 -6.93
CA ASP A 231 27.62 -10.78 -8.02
C ASP A 231 28.69 -9.68 -7.91
N VAL A 232 28.59 -8.81 -6.91
CA VAL A 232 29.53 -7.69 -6.70
C VAL A 232 30.78 -8.16 -5.95
N HIS A 233 31.94 -7.58 -6.27
CA HIS A 233 33.17 -7.81 -5.52
C HIS A 233 33.06 -7.23 -4.10
N LYS A 234 33.20 -8.11 -3.09
CA LYS A 234 32.90 -7.83 -1.68
C LYS A 234 34.06 -7.08 -0.99
N THR A 235 34.24 -5.82 -1.34
CA THR A 235 35.15 -4.92 -0.62
C THR A 235 34.60 -4.55 0.75
N VAL A 236 35.47 -4.11 1.67
CA VAL A 236 35.04 -3.62 3.00
C VAL A 236 34.05 -2.47 2.88
N SER A 237 34.24 -1.57 1.92
CA SER A 237 33.32 -0.46 1.67
C SER A 237 31.93 -0.96 1.26
N MET A 238 31.85 -1.89 0.32
CA MET A 238 30.56 -2.44 -0.14
C MET A 238 29.84 -3.20 0.96
N LEU A 239 30.57 -3.99 1.76
CA LEU A 239 30.00 -4.67 2.93
C LEU A 239 29.46 -3.65 3.95
N SER A 240 30.20 -2.58 4.23
CA SER A 240 29.75 -1.52 5.14
C SER A 240 28.47 -0.83 4.65
N LEU A 241 28.38 -0.53 3.34
CA LEU A 241 27.17 0.04 2.75
C LEU A 241 26.00 -0.94 2.80
N PHE A 242 26.23 -2.22 2.49
CA PHE A 242 25.21 -3.27 2.61
C PHE A 242 24.64 -3.36 4.03
N PHE A 243 25.51 -3.46 5.06
CA PHE A 243 25.06 -3.52 6.46
C PHE A 243 24.30 -2.26 6.86
N THR A 244 24.73 -1.09 6.38
CA THR A 244 24.04 0.18 6.67
C THR A 244 22.66 0.22 6.03
N SER A 245 22.53 -0.17 4.77
CA SER A 245 21.25 -0.25 4.05
C SER A 245 20.28 -1.27 4.66
N ALA A 246 20.79 -2.45 5.04
CA ALA A 246 20.01 -3.46 5.75
C ALA A 246 19.55 -2.94 7.11
N PHE A 247 20.42 -2.22 7.83
CA PHE A 247 20.08 -1.62 9.12
C PHE A 247 19.02 -0.52 8.99
N ILE A 248 19.09 0.35 7.97
CA ILE A 248 18.03 1.33 7.66
C ILE A 248 16.69 0.63 7.46
N THR A 249 16.67 -0.44 6.66
CA THR A 249 15.47 -1.23 6.39
C THR A 249 14.87 -1.82 7.67
N LEU A 250 15.71 -2.38 8.53
CA LEU A 250 15.30 -2.93 9.84
C LEU A 250 14.80 -1.83 10.80
N LEU A 251 15.39 -0.63 10.77
CA LEU A 251 14.92 0.51 11.56
C LEU A 251 13.56 1.00 11.10
N ILE A 252 13.30 1.04 9.79
CA ILE A 252 11.99 1.38 9.23
C ILE A 252 10.94 0.35 9.65
N TYR A 253 11.26 -0.94 9.56
CA TYR A 253 10.41 -2.01 10.08
C TYR A 253 10.13 -1.83 11.57
N LEU A 254 11.17 -1.58 12.37
CA LEU A 254 11.02 -1.41 13.82
C LEU A 254 10.15 -0.18 14.15
N LEU A 255 10.32 0.92 13.42
CA LEU A 255 9.47 2.12 13.56
C LEU A 255 8.00 1.81 13.24
N PHE A 256 7.75 1.05 12.18
CA PHE A 256 6.40 0.60 11.82
C PHE A 256 5.81 -0.28 12.91
N TYR A 257 6.54 -1.31 13.35
CA TYR A 257 6.11 -2.23 14.40
C TYR A 257 5.73 -1.50 15.69
N ILE A 258 6.63 -0.64 16.20
CA ILE A 258 6.41 0.12 17.43
C ILE A 258 5.13 0.95 17.36
N ASN A 259 4.83 1.55 16.21
CA ASN A 259 3.74 2.51 16.08
C ASN A 259 2.39 1.92 15.63
N PHE A 260 2.38 0.77 14.96
CA PHE A 260 1.17 0.18 14.36
C PHE A 260 0.71 -1.14 14.98
N ASP A 261 1.55 -1.89 15.71
CA ASP A 261 1.21 -3.25 16.18
C ASP A 261 -0.02 -3.30 17.12
N HIS A 262 -0.24 -2.25 17.91
CA HIS A 262 -1.33 -2.20 18.90
C HIS A 262 -2.29 -1.01 18.68
N ILE A 263 -2.38 -0.51 17.46
CA ILE A 263 -3.21 0.65 17.17
C ILE A 263 -4.70 0.29 17.24
N LEU A 264 -5.46 1.02 18.07
CA LEU A 264 -6.92 0.92 18.12
C LEU A 264 -7.53 2.09 17.36
N ILE A 265 -8.06 1.83 16.18
CA ILE A 265 -8.56 2.89 15.29
C ILE A 265 -9.85 3.52 15.83
N LYS A 266 -9.97 4.85 15.72
CA LYS A 266 -11.22 5.58 16.01
C LYS A 266 -12.38 5.05 15.16
N LYS A 267 -13.55 4.92 15.78
CA LYS A 267 -14.78 4.53 15.07
C LYS A 267 -15.26 5.64 14.15
N GLY A 268 -15.80 5.28 12.99
CA GLY A 268 -16.41 6.19 12.02
C GLY A 268 -15.95 5.94 10.60
N TYR A 269 -16.85 6.15 9.63
CA TYR A 269 -16.58 5.93 8.20
C TYR A 269 -15.32 6.68 7.73
N GLY A 270 -15.17 7.94 8.15
CA GLY A 270 -14.02 8.77 7.79
C GLY A 270 -12.69 8.23 8.31
N TRP A 271 -12.65 7.73 9.56
CA TRP A 271 -11.44 7.17 10.16
C TRP A 271 -11.04 5.83 9.53
N MET A 272 -12.02 4.96 9.26
CA MET A 272 -11.81 3.72 8.53
C MET A 272 -11.25 3.99 7.12
N TYR A 273 -11.85 4.94 6.40
CA TYR A 273 -11.38 5.33 5.07
C TYR A 273 -9.97 5.94 5.14
N LEU A 274 -9.72 6.85 6.07
CA LEU A 274 -8.41 7.48 6.25
C LEU A 274 -7.31 6.45 6.54
N TYR A 275 -7.56 5.50 7.44
CA TYR A 275 -6.61 4.41 7.74
C TYR A 275 -6.26 3.62 6.47
N ARG A 276 -7.26 3.21 5.69
CA ARG A 276 -7.03 2.46 4.45
C ARG A 276 -6.20 3.25 3.43
N GLN A 277 -6.53 4.53 3.25
CA GLN A 277 -5.84 5.38 2.27
C GLN A 277 -4.45 5.82 2.74
N SER A 278 -4.19 5.91 4.04
CA SER A 278 -2.89 6.32 4.55
C SER A 278 -1.79 5.30 4.27
N PHE A 279 -2.14 4.01 4.20
CA PHE A 279 -1.17 2.95 3.85
C PHE A 279 -0.68 3.05 2.40
N VAL A 280 -1.40 3.74 1.50
CA VAL A 280 -0.91 4.01 0.12
C VAL A 280 0.45 4.71 0.20
N VAL A 281 0.56 5.71 1.07
CA VAL A 281 1.77 6.53 1.24
C VAL A 281 2.88 5.69 1.88
N ILE A 282 2.57 4.90 2.90
CA ILE A 282 3.56 4.08 3.60
C ILE A 282 4.14 3.03 2.63
N THR A 283 3.28 2.28 1.93
CA THR A 283 3.71 1.27 0.96
C THR A 283 4.50 1.89 -0.20
N LEU A 284 4.05 3.03 -0.74
CA LEU A 284 4.79 3.76 -1.79
C LEU A 284 6.20 4.12 -1.35
N ASN A 285 6.35 4.73 -0.16
CA ASN A 285 7.65 5.15 0.34
C ASN A 285 8.54 3.93 0.64
N SER A 286 7.99 2.82 1.15
CA SER A 286 8.79 1.60 1.35
C SER A 286 9.32 1.03 0.03
N ILE A 287 8.53 1.06 -1.05
CA ILE A 287 8.98 0.63 -2.38
C ILE A 287 10.03 1.60 -2.95
N LEU A 288 9.83 2.92 -2.79
CA LEU A 288 10.80 3.92 -3.23
C LEU A 288 12.12 3.84 -2.45
N GLU A 289 12.06 3.50 -1.16
CA GLU A 289 13.24 3.31 -0.33
C GLU A 289 14.13 2.20 -0.89
N ILE A 290 13.53 1.07 -1.31
CA ILE A 290 14.22 -0.05 -1.97
C ILE A 290 15.01 0.45 -3.18
N LEU A 291 14.26 1.10 -4.08
CA LEU A 291 14.80 1.61 -5.34
C LEU A 291 15.94 2.60 -5.09
N PHE A 292 15.74 3.60 -4.23
CA PHE A 292 16.74 4.63 -4.04
C PHE A 292 17.98 4.12 -3.30
N ILE A 293 17.85 3.15 -2.40
CA ILE A 293 18.99 2.46 -1.79
C ILE A 293 19.79 1.72 -2.87
N HIS A 294 19.12 0.93 -3.72
CA HIS A 294 19.78 0.25 -4.84
C HIS A 294 20.53 1.26 -5.72
N LEU A 295 19.86 2.33 -6.14
CA LEU A 295 20.46 3.33 -7.02
C LEU A 295 21.62 4.10 -6.37
N ILE A 296 21.58 4.38 -5.07
CA ILE A 296 22.74 4.97 -4.38
C ILE A 296 23.96 4.05 -4.40
N LEU A 297 23.75 2.73 -4.36
CA LEU A 297 24.85 1.76 -4.31
C LEU A 297 25.53 1.60 -5.67
N PHE A 298 24.79 1.68 -6.78
CA PHE A 298 25.31 1.39 -8.13
C PHE A 298 25.42 2.62 -9.03
N GLU A 299 24.52 3.59 -8.91
CA GLU A 299 24.47 4.80 -9.73
C GLU A 299 24.34 6.08 -8.87
N PRO A 300 25.30 6.34 -7.97
CA PRO A 300 25.20 7.41 -6.99
C PRO A 300 25.07 8.78 -7.67
N SER A 301 23.98 9.49 -7.37
CA SER A 301 23.78 10.89 -7.77
C SER A 301 23.16 11.71 -6.65
N HIS A 302 23.42 13.02 -6.66
CA HIS A 302 22.81 13.94 -5.70
C HIS A 302 21.27 13.97 -5.81
N LEU A 303 20.71 13.75 -7.00
CA LEU A 303 19.28 13.66 -7.21
C LEU A 303 18.68 12.46 -6.47
N ILE A 304 19.28 11.28 -6.61
CA ILE A 304 18.85 10.05 -5.92
C ILE A 304 19.02 10.19 -4.41
N GLN A 305 20.13 10.76 -3.95
CA GLN A 305 20.37 11.07 -2.53
C GLN A 305 19.29 11.98 -1.94
N THR A 306 18.91 13.03 -2.68
CA THR A 306 17.83 13.93 -2.28
C THR A 306 16.48 13.20 -2.25
N ALA A 307 16.19 12.38 -3.26
CA ALA A 307 14.96 11.61 -3.35
C ALA A 307 14.84 10.59 -2.21
N LEU A 308 15.93 9.88 -1.87
CA LEU A 308 15.99 8.97 -0.73
C LEU A 308 15.67 9.72 0.55
N ALA A 309 16.38 10.82 0.84
CA ALA A 309 16.14 11.58 2.07
C ALA A 309 14.69 12.08 2.19
N ILE A 310 14.08 12.56 1.09
CA ILE A 310 12.67 12.99 1.06
C ILE A 310 11.73 11.80 1.31
N SER A 311 11.98 10.64 0.68
CA SER A 311 11.23 9.41 0.90
C SER A 311 11.29 8.98 2.36
N THR A 312 12.49 8.87 2.94
CA THR A 312 12.71 8.51 4.33
C THR A 312 12.01 9.48 5.29
N ILE A 313 12.13 10.80 5.07
CA ILE A 313 11.46 11.81 5.90
C ILE A 313 9.95 11.64 5.81
N THR A 314 9.40 11.52 4.60
CA THR A 314 7.95 11.36 4.39
C THR A 314 7.44 10.08 5.07
N MET A 315 8.19 8.99 4.96
CA MET A 315 7.89 7.72 5.62
C MET A 315 7.90 7.86 7.14
N VAL A 316 8.96 8.42 7.73
CA VAL A 316 9.08 8.65 9.18
C VAL A 316 7.93 9.52 9.70
N LEU A 317 7.66 10.65 9.04
CA LEU A 317 6.59 11.55 9.44
C LEU A 317 5.23 10.83 9.37
N SER A 318 4.99 10.05 8.30
CA SER A 318 3.77 9.27 8.18
C SER A 318 3.62 8.26 9.31
N MET A 319 4.69 7.53 9.67
CA MET A 319 4.66 6.50 10.70
C MET A 319 4.52 7.05 12.13
N ILE A 320 4.94 8.29 12.37
CA ILE A 320 4.77 8.94 13.68
C ILE A 320 3.39 9.64 13.78
N PHE A 321 3.02 10.43 12.79
CA PHE A 321 1.81 11.27 12.88
C PHE A 321 0.51 10.52 12.62
N LEU A 322 0.51 9.52 11.72
CA LEU A 322 -0.71 8.77 11.40
C LEU A 322 -1.25 8.03 12.64
N PRO A 323 -0.44 7.28 13.40
CA PRO A 323 -0.94 6.56 14.57
C PRO A 323 -1.48 7.49 15.66
N ILE A 324 -0.83 8.63 15.90
CA ILE A 324 -1.32 9.66 16.83
C ILE A 324 -2.70 10.17 16.41
N SER A 325 -2.91 10.38 15.11
CA SER A 325 -4.19 10.86 14.57
C SER A 325 -5.28 9.80 14.61
N LEU A 326 -4.94 8.55 14.24
CA LEU A 326 -5.88 7.45 14.06
C LEU A 326 -6.26 6.74 15.35
N ASN A 327 -5.36 6.69 16.34
CA ASN A 327 -5.54 5.93 17.57
C ASN A 327 -6.60 6.57 18.49
N LYS A 328 -7.54 5.75 18.96
CA LYS A 328 -8.61 6.12 19.90
C LYS A 328 -8.04 6.57 21.26
N ASN A 329 -6.98 5.90 21.71
CA ASN A 329 -6.37 6.13 23.03
C ASN A 329 -5.18 7.10 22.96
N SER A 330 -5.00 7.77 21.83
CA SER A 330 -4.00 8.82 21.66
C SER A 330 -4.38 10.03 22.52
N HIS A 331 -3.60 10.25 23.57
CA HIS A 331 -3.54 11.55 24.22
C HIS A 331 -2.29 12.25 23.71
N PHE A 332 -2.46 13.42 23.09
CA PHE A 332 -1.32 14.23 22.65
C PHE A 332 -0.50 14.64 23.89
N ARG A 333 0.57 13.88 24.17
CA ARG A 333 1.52 14.17 25.23
C ARG A 333 2.65 14.99 24.63
N TRP A 334 2.74 16.24 25.06
CA TRP A 334 3.85 17.08 24.66
C TRP A 334 5.04 16.83 25.60
N ASN A 335 6.00 16.02 25.16
CA ASN A 335 7.28 15.87 25.83
C ASN A 335 8.35 16.61 25.03
N ALA A 336 8.83 17.75 25.56
CA ALA A 336 9.80 18.60 24.89
C ALA A 336 11.11 17.87 24.57
N ILE A 337 11.54 16.95 25.44
CA ILE A 337 12.78 16.20 25.27
C ILE A 337 12.63 15.17 24.14
N GLU A 338 11.56 14.37 24.16
CA GLU A 338 11.28 13.40 23.08
C GLU A 338 11.17 14.10 21.72
N ASN A 339 10.42 15.22 21.67
CA ASN A 339 10.23 15.99 20.45
C ASN A 339 11.54 16.62 19.94
N LEU A 340 12.41 17.09 20.85
CA LEU A 340 13.73 17.60 20.50
C LEU A 340 14.60 16.51 19.84
N PHE A 341 14.66 15.31 20.42
CA PHE A 341 15.45 14.22 19.85
C PHE A 341 14.88 13.71 18.52
N LYS A 342 13.56 13.62 18.37
CA LYS A 342 12.91 13.32 17.08
C LYS A 342 13.26 14.37 16.03
N LEU A 343 13.22 15.65 16.39
CA LEU A 343 13.63 16.75 15.50
C LEU A 343 15.12 16.67 15.14
N LEU A 344 15.99 16.36 16.10
CA LEU A 344 17.41 16.14 15.84
C LEU A 344 17.63 14.98 14.85
N GLY A 345 16.92 13.86 15.02
CA GLY A 345 16.96 12.75 14.07
C GLY A 345 16.53 13.16 12.66
N LEU A 346 15.44 13.92 12.53
CA LEU A 346 14.99 14.47 11.24
C LEU A 346 16.02 15.44 10.63
N ILE A 347 16.62 16.31 11.43
CA ILE A 347 17.67 17.24 10.98
C ILE A 347 18.87 16.44 10.44
N ILE A 348 19.27 15.35 11.10
CA ILE A 348 20.37 14.49 10.63
C ILE A 348 20.02 13.81 9.30
N ILE A 349 18.77 13.37 9.12
CA ILE A 349 18.32 12.84 7.82
C ILE A 349 18.36 13.95 6.76
N ILE A 350 17.95 15.17 7.07
CA ILE A 350 18.01 16.31 6.13
C ILE A 350 19.47 16.68 5.78
N THR A 351 20.38 16.67 6.75
CA THR A 351 21.80 16.97 6.48
C THR A 351 22.46 15.95 5.57
N SER A 352 21.90 14.73 5.47
CA SER A 352 22.35 13.73 4.50
C SER A 352 22.33 14.23 3.07
N ILE A 353 21.47 15.19 2.72
CA ILE A 353 21.37 15.77 1.36
C ILE A 353 22.63 16.59 1.02
N PHE A 354 23.20 17.29 2.00
CA PHE A 354 24.26 18.28 1.77
C PHE A 354 25.67 17.72 1.92
N LEU A 355 25.79 16.47 2.38
CA LEU A 355 27.07 15.81 2.64
C LEU A 355 27.43 14.84 1.49
N PRO A 356 28.71 14.42 1.38
CA PRO A 356 29.11 13.49 0.32
C PRO A 356 28.27 12.21 0.36
N ILE A 357 27.94 11.68 -0.83
CA ILE A 357 27.07 10.49 -1.00
C ILE A 357 27.55 9.31 -0.15
N SER A 358 28.87 9.16 0.01
CA SER A 358 29.47 8.12 0.85
C SER A 358 29.01 8.15 2.31
N PHE A 359 28.56 9.31 2.83
CA PHE A 359 28.07 9.47 4.19
C PHE A 359 26.54 9.43 4.29
N ALA A 360 25.81 9.52 3.17
CA ALA A 360 24.36 9.69 3.17
C ALA A 360 23.66 8.55 3.96
N LEU A 361 23.93 7.29 3.60
CA LEU A 361 23.32 6.13 4.26
C LEU A 361 23.64 6.07 5.77
N TYR A 362 24.86 6.43 6.17
CA TYR A 362 25.22 6.44 7.59
C TYR A 362 24.44 7.50 8.37
N LEU A 363 24.22 8.69 7.78
CA LEU A 363 23.42 9.75 8.40
C LEU A 363 21.94 9.35 8.50
N LEU A 364 21.39 8.73 7.45
CA LEU A 364 20.04 8.16 7.52
C LEU A 364 19.93 7.15 8.67
N ALA A 365 20.87 6.21 8.75
CA ALA A 365 20.90 5.20 9.82
C ALA A 365 20.97 5.83 11.22
N VAL A 366 21.81 6.85 11.41
CA VAL A 366 21.94 7.56 12.71
C VAL A 366 20.64 8.31 13.04
N GLY A 367 20.10 9.08 12.11
CA GLY A 367 18.87 9.84 12.33
C GLY A 367 17.68 8.94 12.66
N LEU A 368 17.51 7.85 11.90
CA LEU A 368 16.48 6.84 12.16
C LEU A 368 16.68 6.14 13.51
N SER A 369 17.93 5.80 13.87
CA SER A 369 18.22 5.15 15.16
C SER A 369 17.79 6.02 16.34
N ILE A 370 18.05 7.33 16.29
CA ILE A 370 17.61 8.27 17.32
C ILE A 370 16.08 8.27 17.42
N ILE A 371 15.39 8.41 16.29
CA ILE A 371 13.92 8.44 16.25
C ILE A 371 13.32 7.15 16.81
N VAL A 372 13.80 6.00 16.35
CA VAL A 372 13.33 4.67 16.77
C VAL A 372 13.58 4.44 18.25
N ALA A 373 14.76 4.81 18.76
CA ALA A 373 15.07 4.67 20.17
C ALA A 373 14.10 5.47 21.05
N ILE A 374 13.84 6.73 20.69
CA ILE A 374 12.89 7.58 21.44
C ILE A 374 11.47 7.00 21.39
N GLU A 375 11.03 6.50 20.24
CA GLU A 375 9.69 5.91 20.13
C GLU A 375 9.55 4.62 20.94
N ALA A 376 10.59 3.78 20.96
CA ALA A 376 10.64 2.58 21.78
C ALA A 376 10.53 2.92 23.28
N PHE A 377 11.30 3.91 23.76
CA PHE A 377 11.23 4.35 25.16
C PHE A 377 9.85 4.92 25.52
N SER A 378 9.29 5.78 24.66
CA SER A 378 7.97 6.40 24.90
C SER A 378 6.86 5.35 25.01
N ASN A 379 6.87 4.33 24.15
CA ASN A 379 5.89 3.25 24.22
C ASN A 379 6.08 2.32 25.42
N GLN A 380 7.33 2.07 25.84
CA GLN A 380 7.59 1.28 27.05
C GLN A 380 7.05 2.00 28.31
N GLU A 381 7.28 3.30 28.45
CA GLU A 381 6.71 4.08 29.57
C GLU A 381 5.17 4.01 29.60
N GLN A 382 4.53 4.08 28.43
CA GLN A 382 3.07 3.96 28.35
C GLN A 382 2.56 2.58 28.77
N SER A 383 3.28 1.51 28.43
CA SER A 383 2.92 0.16 28.85
C SER A 383 3.00 -0.01 30.37
N LEU A 384 4.00 0.61 31.00
CA LEU A 384 4.18 0.60 32.46
C LEU A 384 3.13 1.42 33.21
N GLN A 385 2.58 2.48 32.59
CA GLN A 385 1.52 3.30 33.19
C GLN A 385 0.11 2.68 33.06
N ARG A 386 -0.08 1.69 32.19
CA ARG A 386 -1.37 1.01 31.96
C ARG A 386 -1.56 -0.25 32.82
N ASN A 387 -0.47 -0.79 33.36
CA ASN A 387 -0.46 -1.91 34.31
C ASN A 387 -0.37 -1.37 35.74
#